data_AF-A0A0U2MTJ1-F1
#
_entry.id   AF-A0A0U2MTJ1-F1
#
_cell.length_a   1.000
_cell.length_b   1.000
_cell.length_c   1.000
_cell.angle_alpha   90.00
_cell.angle_beta   90.00
_cell.angle_gamma   90.00
#
_symmetry.space_group_name_H-M   'P 1'
#
loop_
_entity.id
_entity.type
_entity.pdbx_description
1 polymer ?
#
loop_
_entity_poly.entity_id
_entity_poly.type
_entity_poly.pdbx_seq_one_letter_code
_entity_poly.pdbx_strand_id
1 'polypeptide(L)'
;MPLNWSLVKQKYGKGAQVPTVAGRKTLQVTGVDDEQIYIRTPLWTSAVKRSHLEEGVRLIEEGVISRDPGLFVEDYRVYIVDDRATSAAHILHDLGFLDEDTGFTSRSAWC
;
A
#
# COMPACT_ATOMS: atom_id res chain seq x y z
N MET A 1 -14.94 -0.84 3.82
CA MET A 1 -14.98 -1.89 4.86
C MET A 1 -13.71 -1.74 5.69
N PRO A 2 -13.73 -2.03 7.00
CA PRO A 2 -12.49 -2.05 7.75
C PRO A 2 -11.56 -3.14 7.23
N LEU A 3 -10.27 -2.84 7.11
CA LEU A 3 -9.25 -3.81 6.76
C LEU A 3 -9.28 -4.97 7.76
N ASN A 4 -9.30 -6.22 7.30
CA ASN A 4 -9.29 -7.37 8.19
C ASN A 4 -7.91 -7.52 8.85
N TRP A 5 -7.72 -6.87 9.99
CA TRP A 5 -6.44 -6.82 10.68
C TRP A 5 -5.94 -8.18 11.15
N SER A 6 -6.85 -9.12 11.43
CA SER A 6 -6.48 -10.50 11.77
C SER A 6 -5.77 -11.20 10.61
N LEU A 7 -6.23 -10.98 9.37
CA LEU A 7 -5.54 -11.51 8.17
C LEU A 7 -4.19 -10.82 7.97
N VAL A 8 -4.10 -9.51 8.21
CA VAL A 8 -2.84 -8.76 8.12
C VAL A 8 -1.81 -9.31 9.12
N LYS A 9 -2.21 -9.50 10.39
CA LYS A 9 -1.37 -10.12 11.41
C LYS A 9 -0.97 -11.55 11.06
N GLN A 10 -1.89 -12.34 10.50
CA GLN A 10 -1.59 -13.70 10.07
C GLN A 10 -0.56 -13.72 8.94
N LYS A 11 -0.69 -12.82 7.96
CA LYS A 11 0.17 -12.76 6.77
C LYS A 11 1.56 -12.19 7.08
N TYR A 12 1.63 -11.17 7.93
CA TYR A 12 2.85 -10.39 8.13
C TYR A 12 3.44 -10.45 9.54
N GLY A 13 2.73 -11.02 10.52
CA GLY A 13 3.13 -10.96 11.93
C GLY A 13 4.45 -11.65 12.26
N LYS A 14 4.90 -12.61 11.43
CA LYS A 14 6.22 -13.26 11.55
C LYS A 14 7.31 -12.63 10.68
N GLY A 15 7.01 -11.49 10.06
CA GLY A 15 7.79 -10.88 9.00
C GLY A 15 7.46 -11.48 7.63
N ALA A 16 7.56 -10.64 6.59
CA ALA A 16 7.22 -11.01 5.23
C ALA A 16 8.03 -10.20 4.22
N GLN A 17 8.15 -10.71 2.99
CA GLN A 17 8.62 -9.94 1.85
C GLN A 17 7.43 -9.59 0.98
N VAL A 18 7.12 -8.29 0.91
CA VAL A 18 6.02 -7.76 0.12
C VAL A 18 6.61 -7.31 -1.22
N PRO A 19 6.13 -7.84 -2.36
CA PRO A 19 6.56 -7.34 -3.67
C PRO A 19 6.17 -5.86 -3.79
N THR A 20 7.08 -5.03 -4.28
CA THR A 20 6.72 -3.67 -4.67
C THR A 20 5.75 -3.73 -5.83
N VAL A 21 4.86 -2.74 -5.92
CA VAL A 21 3.92 -2.54 -7.03
C VAL A 21 4.61 -2.71 -8.41
N ALA A 22 5.79 -2.12 -8.59
CA ALA A 22 6.56 -2.23 -9.84
C ALA A 22 7.26 -3.60 -10.06
N GLY A 23 7.04 -4.59 -9.19
CA GLY A 23 7.52 -5.98 -9.28
C GLY A 23 9.02 -6.23 -9.13
N ARG A 24 9.87 -5.20 -9.20
CA ARG A 24 11.35 -5.38 -9.26
C ARG A 24 12.06 -5.46 -7.91
N LYS A 25 11.41 -5.02 -6.83
CA LYS A 25 12.00 -4.99 -5.48
C LYS A 25 11.00 -5.56 -4.47
N THR A 26 11.48 -5.84 -3.26
CA THR A 26 10.65 -6.28 -2.15
C THR A 26 10.79 -5.34 -0.97
N LEU A 27 9.68 -4.98 -0.35
CA LEU A 27 9.63 -4.32 0.94
C LEU A 27 9.68 -5.39 2.04
N GLN A 28 10.60 -5.25 2.99
CA GLN A 28 10.68 -6.18 4.12
C GLN A 28 9.77 -5.71 5.23
N VAL A 29 8.76 -6.51 5.58
CA VAL A 29 7.96 -6.34 6.78
C VAL A 29 8.63 -7.13 7.90
N THR A 30 8.88 -6.50 9.05
CA THR A 30 9.53 -7.13 10.20
C THR A 30 8.55 -7.60 11.26
N GLY A 31 7.33 -7.07 11.25
CA GLY A 31 6.28 -7.48 12.18
C GLY A 31 5.04 -6.60 12.07
N VAL A 32 3.99 -6.99 12.77
CA VAL A 32 2.71 -6.27 12.84
C VAL A 32 2.21 -6.33 14.27
N ASP A 33 1.78 -5.19 14.81
CA ASP A 33 1.10 -5.10 16.10
C ASP A 33 -0.39 -4.74 15.91
N ASP A 34 -1.07 -4.23 16.93
CA ASP A 34 -2.48 -3.82 16.84
C ASP A 34 -2.72 -2.48 16.13
N GLU A 35 -1.67 -1.68 15.98
CA GLU A 35 -1.72 -0.27 15.56
C GLU A 35 -0.98 0.00 14.24
N GLN A 36 -0.03 -0.84 13.84
CA GLN A 36 0.88 -0.58 12.72
C GLN A 36 1.62 -1.83 12.20
N ILE A 37 2.13 -1.68 10.97
CA ILE A 37 3.00 -2.64 10.29
C ILE A 37 4.41 -2.08 10.29
N TYR A 38 5.37 -2.84 10.82
CA TYR A 38 6.77 -2.45 10.84
C TYR A 38 7.47 -2.87 9.56
N ILE A 39 8.15 -1.92 8.93
CA ILE A 39 8.90 -2.13 7.69
C ILE A 39 10.37 -1.80 7.88
N ARG A 40 11.21 -2.54 7.16
CA ARG A 40 12.65 -2.36 7.15
C ARG A 40 13.15 -2.26 5.72
N THR A 41 14.09 -1.36 5.51
CA THR A 41 14.94 -1.30 4.32
C THR A 41 16.40 -1.43 4.78
N PRO A 42 17.36 -1.65 3.86
CA PRO A 42 18.77 -1.68 4.21
C PRO A 42 19.27 -0.40 4.89
N LEU A 43 18.63 0.74 4.63
CA LEU A 43 19.09 2.07 5.10
C LEU A 43 18.31 2.58 6.32
N TRP A 44 17.06 2.15 6.53
CA TRP A 44 16.19 2.67 7.58
C TRP A 44 15.07 1.71 7.98
N THR A 45 14.46 1.94 9.14
CA THR A 45 13.24 1.26 9.62
C THR A 45 12.11 2.27 9.77
N SER A 46 10.87 1.84 9.56
CA SER A 46 9.69 2.68 9.70
C SER A 46 8.45 1.84 9.99
N ALA A 47 7.30 2.48 10.13
CA ALA A 47 6.03 1.80 10.36
C ALA A 47 4.91 2.47 9.58
N VAL A 48 3.96 1.67 9.10
CA VAL A 48 2.74 2.13 8.45
C VAL A 48 1.57 1.91 9.41
N LYS A 49 0.86 2.98 9.76
CA LYS A 49 -0.23 2.90 10.74
C LYS A 49 -1.45 2.19 10.16
N ARG A 50 -2.10 1.40 11.00
CA ARG A 50 -3.38 0.75 10.74
C ARG A 50 -4.44 1.76 10.34
N SER A 51 -4.56 2.86 11.09
CA SER A 51 -5.56 3.90 10.83
C SER A 51 -5.40 4.52 9.44
N HIS A 52 -4.16 4.69 8.97
CA HIS A 52 -3.89 5.20 7.64
C HIS A 52 -4.26 4.19 6.55
N LEU A 53 -3.95 2.89 6.76
CA LEU A 53 -4.34 1.84 5.83
C LEU A 53 -5.86 1.67 5.73
N GLU A 54 -6.55 1.67 6.87
CA GLU A 54 -8.01 1.61 6.91
C GLU A 54 -8.65 2.82 6.24
N GLU A 55 -8.09 4.02 6.44
CA GLU A 55 -8.50 5.23 5.75
C GLU A 55 -8.29 5.13 4.23
N GLY A 56 -7.13 4.63 3.80
CA GLY A 56 -6.84 4.39 2.38
C GLY A 56 -7.82 3.45 1.72
N VAL A 57 -8.15 2.34 2.38
CA VAL A 57 -9.17 1.39 1.90
C VAL A 57 -10.54 2.05 1.81
N ARG A 58 -10.92 2.87 2.81
CA ARG A 58 -12.18 3.60 2.78
C ARG A 58 -12.26 4.54 1.58
N LEU A 59 -11.21 5.33 1.35
CA LEU A 59 -11.18 6.30 0.25
C LEU A 59 -11.17 5.63 -1.14
N ILE A 60 -10.53 4.47 -1.27
CA ILE A 60 -10.62 3.64 -2.48
C ILE A 60 -12.06 3.18 -2.72
N GLU A 61 -12.73 2.65 -1.69
CA GLU A 61 -14.10 2.15 -1.81
C GLU A 61 -15.13 3.25 -2.09
N GLU A 62 -14.94 4.43 -1.51
CA GLU A 62 -15.75 5.62 -1.79
C GLU A 62 -15.51 6.19 -3.19
N GLY A 63 -14.49 5.69 -3.91
CA GLY A 63 -14.11 6.17 -5.24
C GLY A 63 -13.44 7.54 -5.24
N VAL A 64 -12.95 7.99 -4.08
CA VAL A 64 -12.22 9.25 -3.91
C VAL A 64 -10.79 9.11 -4.42
N ILE A 65 -10.16 7.95 -4.19
CA ILE A 65 -8.81 7.62 -4.63
C ILE A 65 -8.86 6.46 -5.64
N SER A 66 -8.04 6.55 -6.68
CA SER A 66 -7.93 5.48 -7.68
C SER A 66 -7.29 4.20 -7.11
N ARG A 67 -7.73 3.05 -7.64
CA ARG A 67 -7.08 1.74 -7.42
C ARG A 67 -5.80 1.57 -8.23
N ASP A 68 -5.59 2.45 -9.21
CA ASP A 68 -4.38 2.52 -10.01
C ASP A 68 -3.18 2.90 -9.12
N PRO A 69 -2.15 2.05 -8.98
CA PRO A 69 -1.02 2.33 -8.10
C PRO A 69 -0.22 3.59 -8.45
N GLY A 70 -0.20 3.99 -9.73
CA GLY A 70 0.48 5.18 -10.21
C GLY A 70 -0.18 6.47 -9.75
N LEU A 71 -1.51 6.48 -9.65
CA LEU A 71 -2.29 7.61 -9.14
C LEU A 71 -2.50 7.55 -7.63
N PHE A 72 -2.60 6.35 -7.06
CA PHE A 72 -2.87 6.13 -5.64
C PHE A 72 -1.90 6.87 -4.72
N VAL A 73 -0.59 6.84 -5.01
CA VAL A 73 0.42 7.43 -4.12
C VAL A 73 0.26 8.94 -3.99
N GLU A 74 -0.13 9.63 -5.06
CA GLU A 74 -0.32 11.07 -5.05
C GLU A 74 -1.58 11.45 -4.28
N ASP A 75 -2.70 10.83 -4.62
CA ASP A 75 -3.98 11.05 -3.95
C ASP A 75 -3.91 10.69 -2.46
N TYR A 76 -3.29 9.55 -2.12
CA TYR A 76 -3.13 9.11 -0.73
C TYR A 76 -2.37 10.13 0.11
N ARG A 77 -1.34 10.80 -0.42
CA ARG A 77 -0.61 11.86 0.30
C ARG A 77 -1.44 13.12 0.52
N VAL A 78 -2.40 13.40 -0.35
CA VAL A 78 -3.29 14.56 -0.23
C VAL A 78 -4.30 14.33 0.89
N TYR A 79 -4.89 13.13 0.94
CA TYR A 79 -5.95 12.82 1.91
C TYR A 79 -5.41 12.31 3.25
N ILE A 80 -4.26 11.64 3.25
CA ILE A 80 -3.68 11.01 4.43
C ILE A 80 -2.28 11.57 4.63
N VAL A 81 -2.06 12.20 5.79
CA VAL A 81 -0.76 12.79 6.17
C VAL A 81 0.21 11.67 6.58
N ASP A 82 0.62 10.88 5.59
CA ASP A 82 1.51 9.74 5.74
C ASP A 82 2.73 9.89 4.84
N ASP A 83 3.91 9.98 5.46
CA ASP A 83 5.19 10.08 4.78
C ASP A 83 5.64 8.76 4.15
N ARG A 84 4.85 7.69 4.29
CA ARG A 84 5.08 6.34 3.77
C ARG A 84 3.99 5.87 2.81
N ALA A 85 3.31 6.78 2.11
CA ALA A 85 2.30 6.47 1.08
C ALA A 85 2.73 5.38 0.07
N THR A 86 3.99 5.39 -0.37
CA THR A 86 4.52 4.36 -1.29
C THR A 86 4.60 2.97 -0.64
N SER A 87 4.93 2.90 0.65
CA SER A 87 4.95 1.62 1.39
C SER A 87 3.53 1.12 1.65
N ALA A 88 2.60 2.02 1.98
CA ALA A 88 1.19 1.70 2.10
C ALA A 88 0.63 1.13 0.77
N ALA A 89 1.00 1.72 -0.37
CA ALA A 89 0.61 1.22 -1.68
C ALA A 89 1.06 -0.23 -1.92
N HIS A 90 2.31 -0.57 -1.58
CA HIS A 90 2.81 -1.95 -1.73
C HIS A 90 2.03 -2.95 -0.87
N ILE A 91 1.71 -2.58 0.38
CA ILE A 91 0.94 -3.42 1.29
C ILE A 91 -0.50 -3.59 0.78
N LEU A 92 -1.14 -2.51 0.32
CA LEU A 92 -2.51 -2.56 -0.20
C LEU A 92 -2.61 -3.33 -1.52
N HIS A 93 -1.61 -3.21 -2.39
CA HIS A 93 -1.49 -4.05 -3.59
C HIS A 93 -1.38 -5.54 -3.24
N ASP A 94 -0.49 -5.90 -2.31
CA ASP A 94 -0.31 -7.30 -1.88
C ASP A 94 -1.54 -7.87 -1.14
N LEU A 95 -2.39 -6.99 -0.58
CA LEU A 95 -3.68 -7.33 0.00
C LEU A 95 -4.82 -7.37 -1.02
N GLY A 96 -4.57 -6.98 -2.28
CA GLY A 96 -5.54 -7.02 -3.39
C GLY A 96 -6.47 -5.81 -3.49
N PHE A 97 -6.15 -4.69 -2.83
CA PHE A 97 -6.94 -3.45 -2.93
C PHE A 97 -6.55 -2.60 -4.14
N LEU A 98 -5.29 -2.66 -4.56
CA LEU A 98 -4.78 -1.97 -5.75
C LEU A 98 -4.60 -2.96 -6.90
N ASP A 99 -4.75 -2.45 -8.12
CA ASP A 99 -4.55 -3.23 -9.34
C ASP A 99 -3.06 -3.43 -9.64
N GLU A 100 -2.72 -4.39 -10.51
CA GLU A 100 -1.34 -4.53 -10.98
C GLU A 100 -0.91 -3.26 -11.73
N ASP A 101 0.30 -2.79 -11.45
CA ASP A 101 0.89 -1.70 -12.24
C ASP A 101 1.25 -2.22 -13.63
N THR A 102 0.33 -2.03 -14.58
CA THR A 102 0.56 -2.34 -15.99
C THR A 102 1.50 -1.34 -16.68
N GLY A 103 2.05 -0.38 -15.94
CA GLY A 103 2.75 0.77 -16.46
C GLY A 103 1.81 1.76 -17.15
N PHE A 104 2.30 2.99 -17.35
CA PHE A 104 1.58 4.01 -18.11
C PHE A 104 1.36 3.53 -19.54
N THR A 105 0.15 3.07 -19.86
CA THR A 105 -0.29 2.93 -21.25
C THR A 105 -0.70 4.31 -21.73
N SER A 106 0.24 5.01 -22.39
CA SER A 106 -0.12 6.16 -23.21
C SER A 106 -1.18 5.70 -24.20
N ARG A 107 -2.45 6.08 -24.00
CA ARG A 107 -3.44 5.98 -25.08
C ARG A 107 -3.00 6.99 -26.13
N SER A 108 -2.17 6.52 -27.04
CA SER A 108 -1.87 7.17 -28.31
C SER A 108 -3.16 7.12 -29.14
N ALA A 109 -4.11 8.00 -28.81
CA ALA A 109 -5.22 8.31 -29.68
C ALA A 109 -4.66 9.16 -30.83
N TRP A 110 -4.08 8.48 -31.82
CA TRP A 110 -3.96 9.02 -33.16
C TRP A 110 -5.33 8.81 -33.83
N CYS A 111 -6.09 9.90 -33.93
CA CYS A 111 -7.15 10.07 -34.91
C CYS A 111 -6.74 11.20 -35.84
#